data_AF-A0A3R7EYM8-F1
#
_entry.id   AF-A0A3R7EYM8-F1
#
_cell.length_a   1.000
_cell.length_b   1.000
_cell.length_c   1.000
_cell.angle_alpha   90.00
_cell.angle_beta   90.00
_cell.angle_gamma   90.00
#
_symmetry.space_group_name_H-M   'P 1'
#
loop_
_entity.id
_entity.type
_entity.pdbx_description
1 polymer ?
#
loop_
_entity_poly.entity_id
_entity_poly.type
_entity_poly.pdbx_seq_one_letter_code
_entity_poly.pdbx_strand_id
1 'polypeptide(L)'
;MRVREGDFIETKDGLIFDVKGLVHPLNRVIAYLRYLKSPRGNRRRGRDRYLKVYSLPERDKILKERYPQYYYYDPVFGCYMQGVTHERILKVYRPQDTILRLLEKRHEIDKVEEDALGLAELIHDSAGISLNRLGISGSVMVNLHNPDSDIDLIVYGRRSCIKVHETLQSLMEENSVVSRYSIKDLKRLFLFRSKDTSMPWRDFLRVERRKSMQGKFKGRDFFIRFVLDWDEFNERYGDKIYRPVGYSEIEATVIDASDSIFTPCIYVLDKVKILKGESVTDLREVVSFRGRFCQQAEDGDIIVARGKVELVTEKGGDQYYRLVVGNKRSDYMIPKHL
;
A
#
# COMPACT_ATOMS: atom_id res chain seq x y z
N MET A 1 13.20 -16.99 -2.34
CA MET A 1 13.60 -15.60 -2.04
C MET A 1 12.57 -15.01 -1.09
N ARG A 2 12.97 -14.30 -0.03
CA ARG A 2 12.04 -13.70 0.94
C ARG A 2 11.91 -12.20 0.69
N VAL A 3 10.71 -11.78 0.29
CA VAL A 3 10.31 -10.40 -0.05
C VAL A 3 8.86 -10.16 0.34
N ARG A 4 8.51 -8.92 0.67
CA ARG A 4 7.16 -8.51 1.09
C ARG A 4 6.79 -7.11 0.64
N GLU A 5 5.52 -6.76 0.81
CA GLU A 5 4.99 -5.41 0.64
C GLU A 5 5.97 -4.36 1.18
N GLY A 6 6.35 -3.43 0.31
CA GLY A 6 7.29 -2.37 0.65
C GLY A 6 8.72 -2.58 0.18
N ASP A 7 9.13 -3.82 -0.08
CA ASP A 7 10.40 -4.10 -0.77
C ASP A 7 10.32 -3.67 -2.23
N PHE A 8 11.46 -3.31 -2.83
CA PHE A 8 11.56 -3.10 -4.28
C PHE A 8 12.45 -4.15 -4.92
N ILE A 9 12.20 -4.44 -6.19
CA ILE A 9 13.00 -5.33 -7.02
C ILE A 9 13.50 -4.56 -8.23
N GLU A 10 14.80 -4.64 -8.52
CA GLU A 10 15.37 -4.21 -9.77
C GLU A 10 15.68 -5.42 -10.65
N THR A 11 15.27 -5.34 -11.92
CA THR A 11 15.43 -6.43 -12.88
C THR A 11 16.71 -6.27 -13.70
N LYS A 12 17.13 -7.36 -14.34
CA LYS A 12 18.23 -7.36 -15.31
C LYS A 12 17.98 -6.43 -16.52
N ASP A 13 16.71 -6.13 -16.81
CA ASP A 13 16.31 -5.17 -17.86
C ASP A 13 16.35 -3.71 -17.37
N GLY A 14 16.78 -3.45 -16.13
CA GLY A 14 16.90 -2.09 -15.57
C GLY A 14 15.57 -1.44 -15.16
N LEU A 15 14.52 -2.24 -14.94
CA LEU A 15 13.24 -1.80 -14.40
C LEU A 15 13.24 -1.95 -12.88
N ILE A 16 12.55 -1.07 -12.17
CA ILE A 16 12.36 -1.15 -10.72
C ILE A 16 10.88 -1.32 -10.43
N PHE A 17 10.55 -2.34 -9.65
CA PHE A 17 9.20 -2.72 -9.27
C PHE A 17 8.99 -2.57 -7.76
N ASP A 18 7.82 -2.10 -7.34
CA ASP A 18 7.39 -2.12 -5.93
C ASP A 18 6.65 -3.42 -5.63
N VAL A 19 7.15 -4.21 -4.67
CA VAL A 19 6.54 -5.49 -4.24
C VAL A 19 5.16 -5.23 -3.63
N LYS A 20 4.21 -6.13 -3.90
CA LYS A 20 2.82 -6.04 -3.45
C LYS A 20 2.38 -7.32 -2.75
N GLY A 21 1.85 -7.16 -1.54
CA GLY A 21 1.36 -8.25 -0.70
C GLY A 21 2.46 -9.05 -0.01
N LEU A 22 2.04 -10.10 0.68
CA LEU A 22 2.88 -11.04 1.45
C LEU A 22 2.97 -12.42 0.79
N VAL A 23 2.05 -12.72 -0.13
CA VAL A 23 1.93 -14.01 -0.81
C VAL A 23 2.45 -13.89 -2.23
N HIS A 24 3.35 -14.78 -2.61
CA HIS A 24 3.97 -14.79 -3.93
C HIS A 24 4.05 -16.22 -4.50
N PRO A 25 3.86 -16.39 -5.82
CA PRO A 25 4.09 -17.69 -6.46
C PRO A 25 5.52 -18.19 -6.28
N LEU A 26 5.73 -19.50 -6.32
CA LEU A 26 7.04 -20.11 -6.01
C LEU A 26 8.18 -19.66 -6.94
N ASN A 27 7.88 -19.30 -8.19
CA ASN A 27 8.89 -18.94 -9.20
C ASN A 27 9.00 -17.43 -9.47
N ARG A 28 8.19 -16.60 -8.81
CA ARG A 28 8.10 -15.16 -9.11
C ARG A 28 7.65 -14.33 -7.92
N VAL A 29 8.01 -13.05 -7.95
CA VAL A 29 7.52 -12.06 -6.99
C VAL A 29 6.46 -11.21 -7.65
N ILE A 30 5.33 -11.02 -6.96
CA ILE A 30 4.31 -10.05 -7.37
C ILE A 30 4.82 -8.65 -7.03
N ALA A 31 5.09 -7.88 -8.07
CA ALA A 31 5.65 -6.55 -7.94
C ALA A 31 5.21 -5.72 -9.15
N TYR A 32 4.93 -4.43 -8.94
CA TYR A 32 4.37 -3.56 -9.96
C TYR A 32 5.40 -2.53 -10.41
N LEU A 33 5.48 -2.26 -11.72
CA LEU A 33 6.45 -1.36 -12.31
C LEU A 33 6.35 0.01 -11.66
N ARG A 34 7.46 0.53 -11.14
CA ARG A 34 7.52 1.83 -10.47
C ARG A 34 8.43 2.79 -11.19
N TYR A 35 9.59 2.32 -11.64
CA TYR A 35 10.54 3.12 -12.40
C TYR A 35 11.09 2.36 -13.60
N LEU A 36 11.34 3.09 -14.68
CA LEU A 36 12.09 2.62 -15.83
C LEU A 36 13.06 3.69 -16.30
N LYS A 37 14.21 3.26 -16.85
CA LYS A 37 15.15 4.18 -17.47
C LYS A 37 14.48 4.88 -18.66
N SER A 38 14.65 6.19 -18.75
CA SER A 38 14.11 7.02 -19.83
C SER A 38 14.88 8.33 -19.93
N PRO A 39 15.31 8.76 -21.13
CA PRO A 39 15.92 10.08 -21.32
C PRO A 39 15.01 11.24 -20.89
N ARG A 40 13.69 11.04 -20.95
CA ARG A 40 12.67 12.00 -20.50
C ARG A 40 12.37 11.92 -19.00
N GLY A 41 13.10 11.08 -18.26
CA GLY A 41 12.93 10.89 -16.83
C GLY A 41 13.32 12.12 -16.01
N ASN A 42 12.50 12.44 -15.01
CA ASN A 42 12.73 13.51 -14.05
C ASN A 42 13.40 13.05 -12.74
N ARG A 43 13.57 11.74 -12.55
CA ARG A 43 14.35 11.17 -11.45
C ARG A 43 15.76 10.83 -11.94
N ARG A 44 16.76 10.98 -11.09
CA ARG A 44 18.17 10.73 -11.42
C ARG A 44 18.81 9.82 -10.40
N ARG A 45 19.65 8.90 -10.88
CA ARG A 45 20.52 8.06 -10.06
C ARG A 45 21.85 7.92 -10.77
N GLY A 46 22.89 8.60 -10.27
CA GLY A 46 24.14 8.79 -10.99
C GLY A 46 23.90 9.51 -12.33
N ARG A 47 24.35 8.89 -13.44
CA ARG A 47 24.17 9.44 -14.80
C ARG A 47 22.84 9.05 -15.45
N ASP A 48 22.11 8.10 -14.87
CA ASP A 48 20.88 7.57 -15.43
C ASP A 48 19.66 8.41 -15.05
N ARG A 49 18.71 8.52 -16.00
CA ARG A 49 17.40 9.14 -15.80
C ARG A 49 16.29 8.09 -15.76
N TYR A 50 15.35 8.27 -14.85
CA TYR A 50 14.22 7.37 -14.65
C TYR A 50 12.89 8.12 -14.73
N LEU A 51 11.92 7.48 -15.39
CA LEU A 51 10.53 7.87 -15.35
C LEU A 51 9.84 7.11 -14.22
N LYS A 52 9.11 7.82 -13.34
CA LYS A 52 8.24 7.23 -12.32
C LYS A 52 6.85 7.01 -12.92
N VAL A 53 6.38 5.76 -12.95
CA VAL A 53 5.07 5.40 -13.52
C VAL A 53 4.05 5.29 -12.39
N TYR A 54 3.04 6.16 -12.39
CA TYR A 54 2.09 6.23 -11.28
C TYR A 54 0.90 5.29 -11.48
N SER A 55 0.16 5.45 -12.57
CA SER A 55 -1.13 4.79 -12.80
C SER A 55 -0.97 3.31 -13.15
N LEU A 56 -1.85 2.44 -12.65
CA LEU A 56 -1.83 1.01 -13.04
C LEU A 56 -2.03 0.79 -14.54
N PRO A 57 -2.99 1.46 -15.22
CA PRO A 57 -3.20 1.24 -16.65
C PRO A 57 -1.95 1.55 -17.49
N GLU A 58 -1.20 2.59 -17.11
CA GLU A 58 0.06 2.94 -17.79
C GLU A 58 1.16 1.90 -17.52
N ARG A 59 1.27 1.41 -16.28
CA ARG A 59 2.21 0.31 -15.96
C ARG A 59 1.88 -0.94 -16.78
N ASP A 60 0.62 -1.34 -16.82
CA ASP A 60 0.15 -2.49 -17.59
C ASP A 60 0.43 -2.32 -19.08
N LYS A 61 0.15 -1.13 -19.64
CA LYS A 61 0.43 -0.82 -21.04
C LYS A 61 1.91 -0.98 -21.37
N ILE A 62 2.79 -0.37 -20.57
CA ILE A 62 4.24 -0.45 -20.76
C ILE A 62 4.72 -1.90 -20.74
N LEU A 63 4.27 -2.70 -19.79
CA LEU A 63 4.70 -4.10 -19.68
C LEU A 63 4.16 -4.95 -20.82
N LYS A 64 2.88 -4.82 -21.18
CA LYS A 64 2.30 -5.56 -22.32
C LYS A 64 3.03 -5.28 -23.63
N GLU A 65 3.37 -4.01 -23.88
CA GLU A 65 3.96 -3.59 -25.16
C GLU A 65 5.47 -3.83 -25.23
N ARG A 66 6.20 -3.69 -24.12
CA ARG A 66 7.68 -3.65 -24.14
C ARG A 66 8.36 -4.73 -23.30
N TYR A 67 7.69 -5.25 -22.27
CA TYR A 67 8.27 -6.21 -21.35
C TYR A 67 7.25 -7.30 -20.95
N PRO A 68 6.68 -8.04 -21.93
CA PRO A 68 5.58 -8.97 -21.68
C PRO A 68 5.97 -10.10 -20.72
N GLN A 69 7.27 -10.40 -20.55
CA GLN A 69 7.76 -11.35 -19.55
C GLN A 69 7.36 -11.01 -18.11
N TYR A 70 7.04 -9.75 -17.81
CA TYR A 70 6.65 -9.29 -16.48
C TYR A 70 5.14 -9.17 -16.30
N TYR A 71 4.33 -9.52 -17.30
CA TYR A 71 2.87 -9.46 -17.26
C TYR A 71 2.29 -10.84 -17.58
N TYR A 72 1.60 -11.45 -16.63
CA TYR A 72 1.15 -12.84 -16.74
C TYR A 72 -0.21 -13.04 -16.09
N TYR A 73 -0.93 -14.08 -16.50
CA TYR A 73 -2.13 -14.52 -15.80
C TYR A 73 -1.75 -15.42 -14.62
N ASP A 74 -2.17 -15.04 -13.42
CA ASP A 74 -1.98 -15.85 -12.23
C ASP A 74 -3.22 -16.72 -11.96
N PRO A 75 -3.10 -18.06 -11.93
CA PRO A 75 -4.26 -18.94 -11.75
C PRO A 75 -4.78 -18.97 -10.32
N VAL A 76 -3.96 -18.59 -9.33
CA VAL A 76 -4.36 -18.55 -7.92
C VAL A 76 -5.08 -17.25 -7.63
N PHE A 77 -4.59 -16.11 -8.12
CA PHE A 77 -5.27 -14.81 -7.98
C PHE A 77 -6.35 -14.56 -9.05
N GLY A 78 -6.48 -15.47 -10.02
CA GLY A 78 -7.53 -15.45 -11.05
C GLY A 78 -7.48 -14.23 -11.97
N CYS A 79 -6.36 -13.54 -12.09
CA CYS A 79 -6.25 -12.32 -12.88
C CYS A 79 -4.86 -12.09 -13.46
N TYR A 80 -4.78 -11.16 -14.42
CA TYR A 80 -3.49 -10.70 -14.93
C TYR A 80 -2.79 -9.81 -13.90
N MET A 81 -1.52 -10.12 -13.65
CA MET A 81 -0.69 -9.44 -12.66
C MET A 81 0.67 -9.10 -13.23
N GLN A 82 1.34 -8.19 -12.54
CA GLN A 82 2.75 -7.89 -12.77
C GLN A 82 3.58 -8.77 -11.85
N GLY A 83 4.61 -9.41 -12.39
CA GLY A 83 5.50 -10.23 -11.57
C GLY A 83 6.82 -10.56 -12.23
N VAL A 84 7.85 -10.64 -11.41
CA VAL A 84 9.24 -10.83 -11.84
C VAL A 84 9.69 -12.24 -11.44
N THR A 85 10.12 -13.04 -12.40
CA THR A 85 10.70 -14.36 -12.12
C THR A 85 12.03 -14.23 -11.37
N HIS A 86 12.33 -15.15 -10.47
CA HIS A 86 13.54 -15.07 -9.63
C HIS A 86 14.82 -14.91 -10.46
N GLU A 87 14.91 -15.56 -11.61
CA GLU A 87 16.05 -15.48 -12.53
C GLU A 87 16.27 -14.09 -13.15
N ARG A 88 15.23 -13.24 -13.21
CA ARG A 88 15.27 -11.89 -13.80
C ARG A 88 15.56 -10.81 -12.77
N ILE A 89 15.55 -11.16 -11.49
CA ILE A 89 15.88 -10.25 -10.40
C ILE A 89 17.39 -10.01 -10.40
N LEU A 90 17.77 -8.74 -10.54
CA LEU A 90 19.16 -8.29 -10.37
C LEU A 90 19.44 -7.95 -8.91
N LYS A 91 18.51 -7.24 -8.26
CA LYS A 91 18.68 -6.76 -6.87
C LYS A 91 17.35 -6.66 -6.15
N VAL A 92 17.36 -6.96 -4.86
CA VAL A 92 16.27 -6.69 -3.91
C VAL A 92 16.69 -5.51 -3.04
N TYR A 93 15.78 -4.57 -2.84
CA TYR A 93 15.91 -3.45 -1.92
C TYR A 93 14.96 -3.66 -0.75
N ARG A 94 15.49 -3.65 0.46
CA ARG A 94 14.70 -3.82 1.69
C ARG A 94 14.65 -2.52 2.48
N PRO A 95 13.48 -2.12 2.99
CA PRO A 95 13.32 -0.89 3.75
C PRO A 95 14.21 -0.79 5.00
N GLN A 96 14.46 -1.91 5.68
CA GLN A 96 15.34 -1.95 6.87
C GLN A 96 16.81 -1.65 6.50
N ASP A 97 17.29 -2.17 5.37
CA ASP A 97 18.65 -1.93 4.89
C ASP A 97 18.86 -0.43 4.58
N THR A 98 17.80 0.29 4.19
CA THR A 98 17.84 1.74 4.00
C THR A 98 18.15 2.46 5.30
N ILE A 99 17.51 2.10 6.42
CA ILE A 99 17.78 2.74 7.72
C ILE A 99 19.25 2.56 8.11
N LEU A 100 19.75 1.31 8.02
CA LEU A 100 21.15 1.01 8.34
C LEU A 100 22.12 1.83 7.48
N ARG A 101 21.89 1.87 6.16
CA ARG A 101 22.69 2.69 5.23
C ARG A 101 22.69 4.17 5.60
N LEU A 102 21.53 4.74 5.99
CA LEU A 102 21.43 6.16 6.33
C LEU A 102 22.11 6.47 7.67
N LEU A 103 22.05 5.54 8.64
CA LEU A 103 22.77 5.66 9.91
C LEU A 103 24.29 5.63 9.69
N GLU A 104 24.79 4.69 8.87
CA GLU A 104 26.22 4.57 8.55
C GLU A 104 26.77 5.81 7.84
N LYS A 105 25.94 6.48 7.04
CA LYS A 105 26.34 7.64 6.22
C LYS A 105 25.76 8.96 6.71
N ARG A 106 25.43 9.07 8.01
CA ARG A 106 24.69 10.21 8.58
C ARG A 106 25.28 11.60 8.26
N HIS A 107 26.58 11.71 7.96
CA HIS A 107 27.24 12.97 7.60
C HIS A 107 27.19 13.30 6.09
N GLU A 108 26.69 12.39 5.25
CA GLU A 108 26.68 12.50 3.79
C GLU A 108 25.25 12.49 3.19
N ILE A 109 24.22 12.36 4.03
CA ILE A 109 22.83 12.26 3.59
C ILE A 109 22.24 13.64 3.26
N ASP A 110 21.35 13.69 2.28
CA ASP A 110 20.65 14.93 1.93
C ASP A 110 19.41 15.20 2.80
N LYS A 111 18.78 16.35 2.60
CA LYS A 111 17.64 16.77 3.42
C LYS A 111 16.45 15.79 3.41
N VAL A 112 16.19 15.11 2.30
CA VAL A 112 15.07 14.15 2.20
C VAL A 112 15.41 12.90 2.99
N GLU A 113 16.65 12.43 2.88
CA GLU A 113 17.16 11.32 3.66
C GLU A 113 17.21 11.63 5.17
N GLU A 114 17.65 12.83 5.56
CA GLU A 114 17.62 13.32 6.94
C GLU A 114 16.20 13.34 7.51
N ASP A 115 15.23 13.86 6.76
CA ASP A 115 13.84 13.91 7.22
C ASP A 115 13.25 12.49 7.33
N ALA A 116 13.58 11.59 6.41
CA ALA A 116 13.13 10.19 6.46
C ALA A 116 13.72 9.43 7.66
N LEU A 117 15.03 9.57 7.90
CA LEU A 117 15.70 8.97 9.05
C LEU A 117 15.18 9.58 10.37
N GLY A 118 15.03 10.91 10.42
CA GLY A 118 14.53 11.62 11.58
C GLY A 118 13.09 11.24 11.96
N LEU A 119 12.22 10.94 10.98
CA LEU A 119 10.88 10.42 11.26
C LEU A 119 10.95 9.00 11.84
N ALA A 120 11.84 8.14 11.32
CA ALA A 120 12.03 6.79 11.84
C ALA A 120 12.56 6.81 13.29
N GLU A 121 13.51 7.69 13.61
CA GLU A 121 14.05 7.86 14.96
C GLU A 121 13.00 8.42 15.93
N LEU A 122 12.24 9.45 15.51
CA LEU A 122 11.14 9.96 16.33
C LEU A 122 10.13 8.87 16.69
N ILE A 123 9.75 8.04 15.71
CA ILE A 123 8.82 6.93 15.95
C ILE A 123 9.46 5.86 16.85
N HIS A 124 10.73 5.53 16.65
CA HIS A 124 11.48 4.63 17.52
C HIS A 124 11.41 5.08 18.99
N ASP A 125 11.74 6.34 19.23
CA ASP A 125 11.80 6.93 20.57
C ASP A 125 10.41 7.05 21.20
N SER A 126 9.46 7.68 20.49
CA SER A 126 8.11 7.95 21.02
C SER A 126 7.29 6.68 21.19
N ALA A 127 7.37 5.73 20.26
CA ALA A 127 6.63 4.48 20.35
C ALA A 127 7.39 3.41 21.12
N GLY A 128 8.66 3.63 21.51
CA GLY A 128 9.49 2.63 22.21
C GLY A 128 9.48 1.26 21.52
N ILE A 129 9.66 1.24 20.20
CA ILE A 129 9.78 0.02 19.38
C ILE A 129 11.20 -0.07 18.83
N SER A 130 11.77 -1.25 18.58
CA SER A 130 13.11 -1.33 18.00
C SER A 130 13.17 -0.78 16.57
N LEU A 131 14.28 -0.12 16.20
CA LEU A 131 14.54 0.34 14.83
C LEU A 131 14.46 -0.79 13.79
N ASN A 132 14.73 -2.05 14.18
CA ASN A 132 14.61 -3.19 13.28
C ASN A 132 13.16 -3.51 12.85
N ARG A 133 12.17 -2.92 13.52
CA ARG A 133 10.74 -2.96 13.18
C ARG A 133 10.34 -1.87 12.20
N LEU A 134 11.25 -0.95 11.87
CA LEU A 134 11.03 0.16 10.96
C LEU A 134 11.80 -0.05 9.66
N GLY A 135 11.35 0.59 8.59
CA GLY A 135 12.06 0.63 7.33
C GLY A 135 11.69 1.84 6.49
N ILE A 136 12.64 2.37 5.72
CA ILE A 136 12.43 3.47 4.78
C ILE A 136 12.35 2.89 3.37
N SER A 137 11.20 3.04 2.72
CA SER A 137 10.90 2.51 1.39
C SER A 137 10.90 3.64 0.34
N GLY A 138 10.21 3.43 -0.77
CA GLY A 138 9.91 4.47 -1.73
C GLY A 138 11.13 4.99 -2.48
N SER A 139 11.10 6.27 -2.81
CA SER A 139 12.13 6.89 -3.65
C SER A 139 13.49 7.00 -2.97
N VAL A 140 13.52 7.13 -1.64
CA VAL A 140 14.76 7.17 -0.84
C VAL A 140 15.49 5.83 -0.89
N MET A 141 14.76 4.71 -0.75
CA MET A 141 15.34 3.37 -0.75
C MET A 141 16.12 3.04 -2.04
N VAL A 142 15.68 3.56 -3.17
CA VAL A 142 16.32 3.32 -4.49
C VAL A 142 17.13 4.50 -5.02
N ASN A 143 17.40 5.52 -4.19
CA ASN A 143 18.15 6.73 -4.55
C ASN A 143 17.57 7.43 -5.81
N LEU A 144 16.24 7.55 -5.86
CA LEU A 144 15.48 8.24 -6.91
C LEU A 144 14.58 9.33 -6.34
N HIS A 145 14.83 9.76 -5.11
CA HIS A 145 14.13 10.88 -4.51
C HIS A 145 14.54 12.21 -5.15
N ASN A 146 13.73 13.23 -4.92
CA ASN A 146 13.99 14.61 -5.30
C ASN A 146 13.54 15.52 -4.13
N PRO A 147 13.81 16.83 -4.16
CA PRO A 147 13.47 17.71 -3.03
C PRO A 147 11.99 17.69 -2.61
N ASP A 148 11.08 17.35 -3.53
CA ASP A 148 9.63 17.24 -3.29
C ASP A 148 9.16 15.83 -2.94
N SER A 149 10.08 14.86 -2.80
CA SER A 149 9.73 13.49 -2.44
C SER A 149 9.10 13.43 -1.04
N ASP A 150 8.10 12.56 -0.93
CA ASP A 150 7.50 12.12 0.32
C ASP A 150 8.42 11.15 1.08
N ILE A 151 8.14 11.00 2.37
CA ILE A 151 8.72 9.97 3.23
C ILE A 151 7.80 8.74 3.20
N ASP A 152 8.28 7.65 2.64
CA ASP A 152 7.59 6.34 2.67
C ASP A 152 8.22 5.49 3.78
N LEU A 153 7.55 5.39 4.94
CA LEU A 153 8.00 4.56 6.06
C LEU A 153 7.17 3.28 6.15
N ILE A 154 7.77 2.21 6.67
CA ILE A 154 7.10 0.93 6.91
C ILE A 154 7.35 0.52 8.36
N VAL A 155 6.32 0.02 9.03
CA VAL A 155 6.41 -0.64 10.33
C VAL A 155 6.01 -2.09 10.16
N TYR A 156 6.75 -2.98 10.83
CA TYR A 156 6.56 -4.41 10.76
C TYR A 156 6.15 -4.99 12.11
N GLY A 157 5.20 -5.91 12.08
CA GLY A 157 4.70 -6.62 13.25
C GLY A 157 3.46 -5.96 13.82
N ARG A 158 2.39 -6.73 14.06
CA ARG A 158 1.08 -6.26 14.52
C ARG A 158 1.21 -5.40 15.78
N ARG A 159 1.93 -5.88 16.79
CA ARG A 159 2.14 -5.15 18.04
C ARG A 159 2.84 -3.80 17.82
N SER A 160 3.88 -3.77 16.98
CA SER A 160 4.60 -2.54 16.67
C SER A 160 3.75 -1.58 15.82
N CYS A 161 2.99 -2.11 14.85
CA CYS A 161 2.10 -1.31 14.01
C CYS A 161 1.02 -0.61 14.82
N ILE A 162 0.32 -1.33 15.70
CA ILE A 162 -0.71 -0.77 16.58
C ILE A 162 -0.11 0.32 17.48
N LYS A 163 1.02 0.01 18.15
CA LYS A 163 1.68 0.97 19.04
C LYS A 163 2.12 2.25 18.31
N VAL A 164 2.66 2.12 17.10
CA VAL A 164 3.03 3.28 16.27
C VAL A 164 1.79 4.05 15.81
N HIS A 165 0.71 3.36 15.42
CA HIS A 165 -0.54 4.00 15.01
C HIS A 165 -1.12 4.89 16.13
N GLU A 166 -1.16 4.37 17.37
CA GLU A 166 -1.57 5.11 18.57
C GLU A 166 -0.62 6.28 18.85
N THR A 167 0.69 6.04 18.81
CA THR A 167 1.71 7.07 19.05
C THR A 167 1.60 8.23 18.04
N LEU A 168 1.31 7.93 16.77
CA LEU A 168 1.12 8.96 15.74
C LEU A 168 -0.10 9.84 16.03
N GLN A 169 -1.16 9.29 16.62
CA GLN A 169 -2.33 10.09 17.01
C GLN A 169 -1.93 11.11 18.09
N SER A 170 -1.22 10.67 19.14
CA SER A 170 -0.72 11.55 20.20
C SER A 170 0.25 12.62 19.68
N LEU A 171 1.24 12.22 18.87
CA LEU A 171 2.20 13.16 18.27
C LEU A 171 1.54 14.24 17.42
N MET A 172 0.43 13.91 16.75
CA MET A 172 -0.33 14.85 15.93
C MET A 172 -1.20 15.81 16.75
N GLU A 173 -1.53 15.47 17.99
CA GLU A 173 -2.34 16.31 18.90
C GLU A 173 -1.48 17.32 19.67
N GLU A 174 -0.24 16.97 19.98
CA GLU A 174 0.70 17.78 20.78
C GLU A 174 1.30 19.00 20.05
N ASN A 175 0.82 19.35 18.84
CA ASN A 175 1.40 20.41 17.98
C ASN A 175 2.93 20.23 17.79
N SER A 176 3.35 19.00 17.53
CA SER A 176 4.75 18.62 17.37
C SER A 176 5.28 18.86 15.94
N VAL A 177 6.49 18.37 15.67
CA VAL A 177 7.07 18.29 14.31
C VAL A 177 6.28 17.40 13.35
N VAL A 178 5.35 16.58 13.87
CA VAL A 178 4.40 15.76 13.12
C VAL A 178 3.03 16.44 13.16
N SER A 179 2.42 16.65 12.00
CA SER A 179 1.10 17.29 11.90
C SER A 179 0.18 16.59 10.90
N ARG A 180 -1.12 16.66 11.18
CA ARG A 180 -2.16 16.27 10.23
C ARG A 180 -2.14 17.18 9.01
N TYR A 181 -2.65 16.68 7.89
CA TYR A 181 -2.84 17.51 6.71
C TYR A 181 -3.80 18.66 6.97
N SER A 182 -3.40 19.87 6.55
CA SER A 182 -4.28 21.03 6.50
C SER A 182 -5.37 20.83 5.43
N ILE A 183 -6.40 21.68 5.44
CA ILE A 183 -7.42 21.67 4.37
C ILE A 183 -6.82 21.87 2.97
N LYS A 184 -5.74 22.65 2.86
CA LYS A 184 -5.02 22.90 1.61
C LYS A 184 -4.29 21.63 1.15
N ASP A 185 -3.67 20.90 2.07
CA ASP A 185 -2.99 19.64 1.76
C ASP A 185 -3.98 18.55 1.37
N LEU A 186 -5.12 18.46 2.07
CA LEU A 186 -6.19 17.53 1.72
C LEU A 186 -6.80 17.83 0.34
N LYS A 187 -6.93 19.12 -0.03
CA LYS A 187 -7.36 19.50 -1.38
C LYS A 187 -6.36 19.04 -2.45
N ARG A 188 -5.05 19.17 -2.18
CA ARG A 188 -3.98 18.67 -3.06
C ARG A 188 -4.05 17.14 -3.18
N LEU A 189 -4.20 16.45 -2.04
CA LEU A 189 -4.30 14.99 -1.97
C LEU A 189 -5.54 14.48 -2.73
N PHE A 190 -6.66 15.17 -2.62
CA PHE A 190 -7.89 14.87 -3.35
C PHE A 190 -7.69 14.97 -4.87
N LEU A 191 -7.11 16.08 -5.35
CA LEU A 191 -6.83 16.25 -6.78
C LEU A 191 -5.86 15.19 -7.32
N PHE A 192 -4.93 14.72 -6.48
CA PHE A 192 -4.05 13.62 -6.82
C PHE A 192 -4.79 12.26 -6.88
N ARG A 193 -5.55 11.91 -5.83
CA ARG A 193 -6.21 10.59 -5.69
C ARG A 193 -7.44 10.41 -6.58
N SER A 194 -8.17 11.48 -6.89
CA SER A 194 -9.39 11.47 -7.73
C SER A 194 -9.17 10.99 -9.17
N LYS A 195 -7.91 10.99 -9.62
CA LYS A 195 -7.48 10.38 -10.89
C LYS A 195 -7.64 8.86 -10.90
N ASP A 196 -7.50 8.23 -9.73
CA ASP A 196 -7.48 6.77 -9.56
C ASP A 196 -8.61 6.24 -8.65
N THR A 197 -9.38 7.09 -7.96
CA THR A 197 -10.46 6.67 -7.04
C THR A 197 -11.53 7.76 -7.00
N SER A 198 -12.76 7.43 -7.36
CA SER A 198 -13.88 8.38 -7.33
C SER A 198 -14.47 8.48 -5.92
N MET A 199 -14.49 9.68 -5.34
CA MET A 199 -15.13 9.95 -4.06
C MET A 199 -15.58 11.42 -4.02
N PRO A 200 -16.76 11.74 -3.47
CA PRO A 200 -17.15 13.13 -3.26
C PRO A 200 -16.19 13.84 -2.30
N TRP A 201 -15.92 15.12 -2.54
CA TRP A 201 -14.97 15.91 -1.72
C TRP A 201 -15.34 15.92 -0.23
N ARG A 202 -16.64 16.03 0.10
CA ARG A 202 -17.11 16.02 1.49
C ARG A 202 -16.75 14.71 2.20
N ASP A 203 -16.97 13.57 1.55
CA ASP A 203 -16.67 12.26 2.10
C ASP A 203 -15.17 12.02 2.20
N PHE A 204 -14.43 12.42 1.17
CA PHE A 204 -12.98 12.39 1.18
C PHE A 204 -12.41 13.17 2.35
N LEU A 205 -12.86 14.41 2.54
CA LEU A 205 -12.39 15.27 3.61
C LEU A 205 -12.70 14.68 4.99
N ARG A 206 -13.91 14.15 5.18
CA ARG A 206 -14.35 13.53 6.43
C ARG A 206 -13.51 12.31 6.83
N VAL A 207 -13.14 11.48 5.86
CA VAL A 207 -12.33 10.28 6.12
C VAL A 207 -10.84 10.63 6.27
N GLU A 208 -10.29 11.38 5.31
CA GLU A 208 -8.84 11.60 5.24
C GLU A 208 -8.29 12.49 6.36
N ARG A 209 -9.12 13.34 6.99
CA ARG A 209 -8.72 14.14 8.17
C ARG A 209 -8.37 13.30 9.40
N ARG A 210 -9.00 12.12 9.54
CA ARG A 210 -8.83 11.26 10.72
C ARG A 210 -7.60 10.35 10.62
N LYS A 211 -7.13 10.06 9.39
CA LYS A 211 -5.99 9.17 9.15
C LYS A 211 -4.71 9.71 9.76
N SER A 212 -4.09 8.93 10.64
CA SER A 212 -2.79 9.25 11.28
C SER A 212 -1.60 8.64 10.53
N MET A 213 -1.85 7.70 9.61
CA MET A 213 -0.84 7.07 8.76
C MET A 213 -0.23 8.00 7.70
N GLN A 214 -0.68 9.25 7.63
CA GLN A 214 -0.23 10.24 6.66
C GLN A 214 -0.29 11.63 7.27
N GLY A 215 0.59 12.52 6.81
CA GLY A 215 0.63 13.88 7.30
C GLY A 215 1.91 14.58 6.89
N LYS A 216 2.35 15.53 7.71
CA LYS A 216 3.59 16.27 7.52
C LYS A 216 4.56 15.99 8.65
N PHE A 217 5.82 15.71 8.33
CA PHE A 217 6.94 15.73 9.26
C PHE A 217 7.89 16.85 8.85
N LYS A 218 8.08 17.86 9.70
CA LYS A 218 8.87 19.07 9.38
C LYS A 218 8.45 19.72 8.05
N GLY A 219 7.14 19.68 7.74
CA GLY A 219 6.57 20.21 6.49
C GLY A 219 6.62 19.28 5.25
N ARG A 220 7.31 18.13 5.33
CA ARG A 220 7.41 17.12 4.26
C ARG A 220 6.29 16.09 4.36
N ASP A 221 5.65 15.75 3.24
CA ASP A 221 4.63 14.71 3.21
C ASP A 221 5.21 13.35 3.63
N PHE A 222 4.45 12.60 4.43
CA PHE A 222 4.78 11.22 4.74
C PHE A 222 3.58 10.30 4.59
N PHE A 223 3.87 9.02 4.35
CA PHE A 223 2.94 7.92 4.46
C PHE A 223 3.62 6.77 5.19
N ILE A 224 2.94 6.20 6.18
CA ILE A 224 3.42 5.06 6.96
C ILE A 224 2.58 3.85 6.57
N ARG A 225 3.23 2.78 6.13
CA ARG A 225 2.60 1.50 5.85
C ARG A 225 2.79 0.55 7.02
N PHE A 226 1.71 -0.09 7.44
CA PHE A 226 1.76 -1.16 8.43
C PHE A 226 1.65 -2.51 7.76
N VAL A 227 2.58 -3.41 8.08
CA VAL A 227 2.71 -4.73 7.45
C VAL A 227 2.93 -5.76 8.55
N LEU A 228 2.21 -6.88 8.48
CA LEU A 228 2.43 -8.00 9.39
C LEU A 228 3.88 -8.50 9.27
N ASP A 229 4.42 -9.00 10.38
CA ASP A 229 5.72 -9.64 10.32
C ASP A 229 5.60 -11.06 9.76
N TRP A 230 6.75 -11.59 9.42
CA TRP A 230 6.97 -12.88 8.79
C TRP A 230 6.33 -14.09 9.48
N ASP A 231 6.24 -14.06 10.79
CA ASP A 231 5.69 -15.09 11.68
C ASP A 231 4.23 -14.84 12.05
N GLU A 232 3.69 -13.68 11.70
CA GLU A 232 2.30 -13.30 11.95
C GLU A 232 1.39 -13.59 10.75
N PHE A 233 1.96 -14.02 9.63
CA PHE A 233 1.24 -14.28 8.40
C PHE A 233 1.53 -15.69 7.87
N ASN A 234 0.54 -16.58 8.02
CA ASN A 234 0.68 -18.02 7.76
C ASN A 234 0.10 -18.48 6.41
N GLU A 235 -0.46 -17.59 5.58
CA GLU A 235 -0.98 -17.95 4.26
C GLU A 235 0.16 -18.17 3.27
N ARG A 236 0.16 -19.34 2.60
CA ARG A 236 1.06 -19.65 1.50
C ARG A 236 0.34 -19.51 0.17
N TYR A 237 1.11 -19.30 -0.88
CA TYR A 237 0.56 -19.27 -2.23
C TYR A 237 -0.13 -20.59 -2.57
N GLY A 238 -1.40 -20.50 -2.96
CA GLY A 238 -2.26 -21.65 -3.26
C GLY A 238 -3.08 -22.16 -2.08
N ASP A 239 -2.90 -21.63 -0.86
CA ASP A 239 -3.80 -21.95 0.27
C ASP A 239 -5.21 -21.37 0.07
N LYS A 240 -5.31 -20.29 -0.72
CA LYS A 240 -6.56 -19.70 -1.19
C LYS A 240 -6.52 -19.52 -2.70
N ILE A 241 -7.60 -19.90 -3.39
CA ILE A 241 -7.80 -19.65 -4.82
C ILE A 241 -8.90 -18.60 -4.98
N TYR A 242 -8.62 -17.58 -5.78
CA TYR A 242 -9.48 -16.43 -5.99
C TYR A 242 -10.03 -16.45 -7.42
N ARG A 243 -11.35 -16.50 -7.57
CA ARG A 243 -12.01 -16.46 -8.88
C ARG A 243 -12.82 -15.16 -9.01
N PRO A 244 -12.50 -14.27 -9.97
CA PRO A 244 -13.30 -13.07 -10.17
C PRO A 244 -14.67 -13.45 -10.72
N VAL A 245 -15.73 -12.95 -10.09
CA VAL A 245 -17.13 -13.22 -10.47
C VAL A 245 -17.77 -12.02 -11.17
N GLY A 246 -17.35 -10.80 -10.80
CA GLY A 246 -17.80 -9.58 -11.44
C GLY A 246 -17.53 -8.37 -10.57
N TYR A 247 -18.43 -7.39 -10.61
CA TYR A 247 -18.34 -6.18 -9.78
C TYR A 247 -19.68 -5.92 -9.12
N SER A 248 -19.62 -5.54 -7.85
CA SER A 248 -20.81 -5.17 -7.08
C SER A 248 -20.57 -3.90 -6.29
N GLU A 249 -21.68 -3.21 -6.05
CA GLU A 249 -21.81 -2.13 -5.09
C GLU A 249 -22.67 -2.65 -3.95
N ILE A 250 -22.17 -2.50 -2.72
CA ILE A 250 -22.78 -3.05 -1.52
C ILE A 250 -22.99 -1.96 -0.48
N GLU A 251 -23.96 -2.19 0.39
CA GLU A 251 -24.07 -1.59 1.72
C GLU A 251 -23.84 -2.68 2.76
N ALA A 252 -23.04 -2.40 3.79
CA ALA A 252 -22.74 -3.38 4.84
C ALA A 252 -22.37 -2.68 6.14
N THR A 253 -22.51 -3.40 7.26
CA THR A 253 -21.97 -2.99 8.56
C THR A 253 -20.59 -3.61 8.75
N VAL A 254 -19.60 -2.82 9.13
CA VAL A 254 -18.28 -3.32 9.53
C VAL A 254 -18.39 -3.86 10.95
N ILE A 255 -18.05 -5.13 11.15
CA ILE A 255 -18.08 -5.77 12.47
C ILE A 255 -16.68 -6.02 13.05
N ASP A 256 -15.64 -5.97 12.21
CA ASP A 256 -14.25 -6.03 12.63
C ASP A 256 -13.35 -5.27 11.64
N ALA A 257 -12.74 -4.20 12.14
CA ALA A 257 -11.78 -3.32 11.49
C ALA A 257 -10.38 -3.42 12.13
N SER A 258 -10.08 -4.48 12.88
CA SER A 258 -8.77 -4.71 13.52
C SER A 258 -7.63 -4.76 12.51
N ASP A 259 -7.93 -5.15 11.27
CA ASP A 259 -6.99 -5.20 10.15
C ASP A 259 -7.07 -3.98 9.21
N SER A 260 -7.83 -2.95 9.58
CA SER A 260 -8.07 -1.77 8.74
C SER A 260 -6.83 -0.93 8.48
N ILE A 261 -5.82 -0.97 9.37
CA ILE A 261 -4.61 -0.16 9.24
C ILE A 261 -3.51 -0.86 8.42
N PHE A 262 -3.62 -2.17 8.20
CA PHE A 262 -2.58 -2.99 7.58
C PHE A 262 -2.64 -2.93 6.05
N THR A 263 -1.60 -3.42 5.37
CA THR A 263 -1.63 -3.70 3.93
C THR A 263 -1.39 -5.20 3.69
N PRO A 264 -2.36 -5.93 3.09
CA PRO A 264 -3.70 -5.48 2.75
C PRO A 264 -4.52 -5.07 3.98
N CYS A 265 -5.45 -4.12 3.82
CA CYS A 265 -6.44 -3.81 4.85
C CYS A 265 -7.68 -4.68 4.65
N ILE A 266 -8.26 -5.15 5.74
CA ILE A 266 -9.44 -6.03 5.75
C ILE A 266 -10.51 -5.40 6.65
N TYR A 267 -11.76 -5.47 6.19
CA TYR A 267 -12.95 -5.10 6.95
C TYR A 267 -13.93 -6.25 6.90
N VAL A 268 -14.18 -6.90 8.02
CA VAL A 268 -15.18 -7.98 8.13
C VAL A 268 -16.57 -7.36 8.19
N LEU A 269 -17.50 -7.96 7.47
CA LEU A 269 -18.83 -7.40 7.24
C LEU A 269 -19.94 -8.26 7.84
N ASP A 270 -21.02 -7.58 8.20
CA ASP A 270 -22.33 -8.18 8.47
C ASP A 270 -23.42 -7.38 7.73
N LYS A 271 -24.62 -7.97 7.62
CA LYS A 271 -25.82 -7.36 7.02
C LYS A 271 -25.56 -6.82 5.61
N VAL A 272 -24.84 -7.59 4.80
CA VAL A 272 -24.48 -7.18 3.44
C VAL A 272 -25.71 -7.13 2.54
N LYS A 273 -25.93 -5.98 1.92
CA LYS A 273 -26.94 -5.73 0.91
C LYS A 273 -26.29 -5.36 -0.42
N ILE A 274 -26.56 -6.14 -1.46
CA ILE A 274 -26.15 -5.79 -2.82
C ILE A 274 -27.05 -4.64 -3.33
N LEU A 275 -26.45 -3.50 -3.65
CA LEU A 275 -27.15 -2.35 -4.24
C LEU A 275 -27.18 -2.42 -5.77
N LYS A 276 -26.10 -2.90 -6.38
CA LYS A 276 -25.95 -3.04 -7.83
C LYS A 276 -24.88 -4.07 -8.18
N GLY A 277 -25.05 -4.78 -9.31
CA GLY A 277 -24.03 -5.68 -9.85
C GLY A 277 -24.33 -7.14 -9.56
N GLU A 278 -23.29 -7.96 -9.42
CA GLU A 278 -23.42 -9.39 -9.18
C GLU A 278 -24.11 -9.67 -7.84
N SER A 279 -25.13 -10.52 -7.88
CA SER A 279 -25.81 -11.01 -6.70
C SER A 279 -25.06 -12.22 -6.16
N VAL A 280 -24.49 -12.08 -4.96
CA VAL A 280 -23.75 -13.15 -4.29
C VAL A 280 -24.24 -13.29 -2.85
N THR A 281 -24.19 -14.52 -2.34
CA THR A 281 -24.49 -14.85 -0.94
C THR A 281 -23.20 -15.03 -0.17
N ASP A 282 -23.18 -14.75 1.13
CA ASP A 282 -21.99 -14.95 1.99
C ASP A 282 -20.77 -14.10 1.56
N LEU A 283 -21.00 -12.81 1.31
CA LEU A 283 -19.94 -11.82 1.16
C LEU A 283 -19.46 -11.41 2.55
N ARG A 284 -18.26 -11.84 2.93
CA ARG A 284 -17.75 -11.74 4.32
C ARG A 284 -16.88 -10.52 4.58
N GLU A 285 -16.19 -10.00 3.56
CA GLU A 285 -15.15 -8.99 3.78
C GLU A 285 -14.96 -8.00 2.60
N VAL A 286 -14.50 -6.79 2.93
CA VAL A 286 -13.84 -5.87 1.98
C VAL A 286 -12.33 -5.96 2.19
N VAL A 287 -11.57 -6.11 1.09
CA VAL A 287 -10.11 -6.14 1.12
C VAL A 287 -9.52 -5.10 0.17
N SER A 288 -8.43 -4.44 0.57
CA SER A 288 -7.65 -3.60 -0.34
C SER A 288 -6.14 -3.71 -0.13
N PHE A 289 -5.41 -3.75 -1.25
CA PHE A 289 -3.94 -3.70 -1.30
C PHE A 289 -3.41 -2.26 -1.47
N ARG A 290 -4.27 -1.25 -1.25
CA ARG A 290 -3.91 0.16 -1.42
C ARG A 290 -3.99 0.87 -0.08
N GLY A 291 -2.87 1.46 0.34
CA GLY A 291 -2.77 2.24 1.58
C GLY A 291 -3.81 3.36 1.74
N ARG A 292 -4.43 3.84 0.64
CA ARG A 292 -5.49 4.84 0.70
C ARG A 292 -6.80 4.32 1.27
N PHE A 293 -7.06 3.02 1.24
CA PHE A 293 -8.25 2.40 1.87
C PHE A 293 -7.94 1.87 3.28
N CYS A 294 -6.72 2.06 3.78
CA CYS A 294 -6.44 1.83 5.19
C CYS A 294 -7.17 2.89 6.03
N GLN A 295 -7.63 2.50 7.22
CA GLN A 295 -8.32 3.36 8.19
C GLN A 295 -9.51 4.12 7.56
N GLN A 296 -10.30 3.41 6.73
CA GLN A 296 -11.42 3.96 5.96
C GLN A 296 -12.73 3.96 6.74
N ALA A 297 -12.94 2.94 7.58
CA ALA A 297 -14.10 2.73 8.44
C ALA A 297 -13.65 2.07 9.77
N GLU A 298 -14.51 2.14 10.77
CA GLU A 298 -14.33 1.59 12.12
C GLU A 298 -15.43 0.57 12.44
N ASP A 299 -15.30 -0.15 13.56
CA ASP A 299 -16.31 -1.11 14.01
C ASP A 299 -17.66 -0.41 14.22
N GLY A 300 -18.73 -1.00 13.68
CA GLY A 300 -20.07 -0.44 13.72
C GLY A 300 -20.42 0.50 12.57
N ASP A 301 -19.43 0.97 11.79
CA ASP A 301 -19.70 1.84 10.63
C ASP A 301 -20.55 1.11 9.57
N ILE A 302 -21.52 1.83 9.00
CA ILE A 302 -22.19 1.41 7.77
C ILE A 302 -21.41 1.97 6.59
N ILE A 303 -20.98 1.11 5.68
CA ILE A 303 -20.23 1.49 4.48
C ILE A 303 -21.05 1.29 3.21
N VAL A 304 -20.78 2.11 2.20
CA VAL A 304 -21.07 1.80 0.79
C VAL A 304 -19.75 1.54 0.09
N ALA A 305 -19.61 0.36 -0.50
CA ALA A 305 -18.38 -0.01 -1.19
C ALA A 305 -18.67 -0.57 -2.58
N ARG A 306 -17.80 -0.26 -3.53
CA ARG A 306 -17.83 -0.78 -4.90
C ARG A 306 -16.48 -1.36 -5.26
N GLY A 307 -16.47 -2.59 -5.74
CA GLY A 307 -15.24 -3.30 -6.08
C GLY A 307 -15.48 -4.57 -6.87
N LYS A 308 -14.39 -5.29 -7.11
CA LYS A 308 -14.39 -6.59 -7.78
C LYS A 308 -14.82 -7.66 -6.78
N VAL A 309 -15.83 -8.45 -7.14
CA VAL A 309 -16.26 -9.60 -6.33
C VAL A 309 -15.41 -10.81 -6.70
N GLU A 310 -14.85 -11.45 -5.69
CA GLU A 310 -14.08 -12.69 -5.83
C GLU A 310 -14.68 -13.79 -4.98
N LEU A 311 -14.89 -14.97 -5.57
CA LEU A 311 -15.09 -16.21 -4.83
C LEU A 311 -13.74 -16.68 -4.33
N VAL A 312 -13.61 -16.81 -3.02
CA VAL A 312 -12.45 -17.39 -2.34
C VAL A 312 -12.75 -18.87 -2.10
N THR A 313 -11.82 -19.74 -2.46
CA THR A 313 -11.84 -21.16 -2.10
C THR A 313 -10.61 -21.45 -1.25
N GLU A 314 -10.81 -21.78 0.01
CA GLU A 314 -9.74 -22.15 0.91
C GLU A 314 -9.31 -23.61 0.71
N LYS A 315 -8.09 -23.94 1.13
CA LYS A 315 -7.52 -25.30 1.05
C LYS A 315 -8.40 -26.38 1.71
N GLY A 316 -9.18 -26.00 2.73
CA GLY A 316 -10.13 -26.89 3.41
C GLY A 316 -11.47 -27.08 2.68
N GLY A 317 -11.69 -26.37 1.57
CA GLY A 317 -12.92 -26.42 0.78
C GLY A 317 -13.97 -25.37 1.16
N ASP A 318 -13.79 -24.61 2.26
CA ASP A 318 -14.68 -23.48 2.58
C ASP A 318 -14.65 -22.44 1.46
N GLN A 319 -15.82 -21.90 1.17
CA GLN A 319 -16.03 -20.95 0.09
C GLN A 319 -16.80 -19.75 0.61
N TYR A 320 -16.31 -18.57 0.27
CA TYR A 320 -16.96 -17.31 0.63
C TYR A 320 -16.65 -16.24 -0.41
N TYR A 321 -17.40 -15.15 -0.40
CA TYR A 321 -17.16 -14.02 -1.29
C TYR A 321 -16.47 -12.87 -0.56
N ARG A 322 -15.60 -12.17 -1.28
CA ARG A 322 -15.02 -10.91 -0.83
C ARG A 322 -15.15 -9.83 -1.88
N LEU A 323 -15.11 -8.57 -1.43
CA LEU A 323 -15.06 -7.39 -2.29
C LEU A 323 -13.65 -6.79 -2.29
N VAL A 324 -12.95 -6.83 -3.42
CA VAL A 324 -11.64 -6.20 -3.58
C VAL A 324 -11.79 -4.79 -4.14
N VAL A 325 -11.33 -3.79 -3.38
CA VAL A 325 -11.48 -2.36 -3.71
C VAL A 325 -10.13 -1.75 -4.07
N GLY A 326 -10.09 -0.94 -5.14
CA GLY A 326 -8.91 -0.15 -5.53
C GLY A 326 -8.16 -0.64 -6.78
N ASN A 327 -8.82 -1.48 -7.58
CA ASN A 327 -8.32 -1.98 -8.86
C ASN A 327 -8.68 -1.02 -10.01
N LYS A 328 -9.87 -0.41 -9.97
CA LYS A 328 -10.36 0.55 -10.96
C LYS A 328 -10.65 1.91 -10.32
N ARG A 329 -10.68 2.96 -11.17
CA ARG A 329 -11.07 4.31 -10.76
C ARG A 329 -12.48 4.39 -10.17
N SER A 330 -13.37 3.52 -10.65
CA SER A 330 -14.75 3.40 -10.17
C SER A 330 -14.87 2.73 -8.80
N ASP A 331 -13.81 2.11 -8.29
CA ASP A 331 -13.86 1.43 -6.99
C ASP A 331 -13.80 2.47 -5.87
N TYR A 332 -14.58 2.27 -4.83
CA TYR A 332 -14.63 3.17 -3.68
C TYR A 332 -15.14 2.44 -2.44
N MET A 333 -14.94 3.05 -1.27
CA MET A 333 -15.50 2.63 0.01
C MET A 333 -15.75 3.90 0.82
N ILE A 334 -17.00 4.16 1.19
CA ILE A 334 -17.43 5.39 1.85
C ILE A 334 -18.26 5.01 3.09
N PRO A 335 -17.83 5.39 4.31
CA PRO A 335 -18.68 5.27 5.49
C PRO A 335 -19.83 6.28 5.44
N LYS A 336 -21.07 5.83 5.68
CA LYS A 336 -22.29 6.67 5.61
C LYS A 336 -22.39 7.62 6.79
N HIS A 337 -22.20 7.10 8.00
CA HIS A 337 -22.32 7.85 9.24
C HIS A 337 -21.01 7.70 10.00
N LEU A 338 -20.37 8.84 10.27
CA LEU A 338 -19.21 8.99 11.15
C LEU A 338 -19.54 10.11 12.13
#